data_AF-A0A2K8KR56-F1
#
_entry.id   AF-A0A2K8KR56-F1
#
_cell.length_a   1.000
_cell.length_b   1.000
_cell.length_c   1.000
_cell.angle_alpha   90.00
_cell.angle_beta   90.00
_cell.angle_gamma   90.00
#
_symmetry.space_group_name_H-M   'P 1'
#
loop_
_entity.id
_entity.type
_entity.pdbx_description
1 polymer ?
#
loop_
_entity_poly.entity_id
_entity_poly.type
_entity_poly.pdbx_seq_one_letter_code
_entity_poly.pdbx_strand_id
1 'polypeptide(L)'
;MSERFDSKKKVSGNFRKLLQERIGKSNPRRKLTAEEQRRLSKLEVIAAKLKRGENVQNRQLQTWLSDDEYEQVDVEWQEQLEIREELKDKPSELKRYEDKLKEAIMMRNRSDTYHRKGKKAAAYKLDNKCESLCEDSLEILQEIVAADASLQIWFDRNLDFGHSSLIDASLGNLPRLVTSRSIEKLRNDSRLVKKIDVKISVVERAIDNIGRDTVVPSKGDSFMLEKFLNADD
;
A
#
# COMPACT_ATOMS: atom_id res chain seq x y z
N MET A 1 12.06 -6.43 20.78
CA MET A 1 11.06 -6.98 19.84
C MET A 1 11.27 -6.50 18.39
N SER A 2 12.52 -6.47 17.87
CA SER A 2 12.83 -6.06 16.47
C SER A 2 13.28 -7.22 15.58
N GLU A 3 13.91 -8.25 16.16
CA GLU A 3 14.59 -9.33 15.41
C GLU A 3 13.66 -10.17 14.53
N ARG A 4 12.38 -10.31 14.91
CA ARG A 4 11.40 -11.11 14.15
C ARG A 4 10.84 -10.36 12.92
N PHE A 5 10.80 -9.03 12.97
CA PHE A 5 10.41 -8.20 11.83
C PHE A 5 11.59 -8.01 10.86
N ASP A 6 12.80 -7.85 11.40
CA ASP A 6 14.02 -7.73 10.60
C ASP A 6 14.33 -9.04 9.86
N SER A 7 14.14 -10.19 10.50
CA SER A 7 14.31 -11.50 9.86
C SER A 7 13.29 -11.76 8.73
N LYS A 8 12.00 -11.43 8.91
CA LYS A 8 10.99 -11.54 7.82
C LYS A 8 11.31 -10.64 6.63
N LYS A 9 11.72 -9.38 6.86
CA LYS A 9 12.18 -8.48 5.78
C LYS A 9 13.38 -9.05 5.04
N LYS A 10 14.37 -9.60 5.76
CA LYS A 10 15.59 -10.19 5.20
C LYS A 10 15.28 -11.40 4.30
N VAL A 11 14.35 -12.27 4.70
CA VAL A 11 13.89 -13.41 3.88
C VAL A 11 13.17 -12.92 2.61
N SER A 12 12.29 -11.93 2.72
CA SER A 12 11.59 -11.36 1.54
C SER A 12 12.54 -10.68 0.54
N GLY A 13 13.58 -10.00 1.04
CA GLY A 13 14.61 -9.38 0.21
C GLY A 13 15.48 -10.40 -0.51
N ASN A 14 15.83 -11.51 0.16
CA ASN A 14 16.57 -12.61 -0.45
C ASN A 14 15.77 -13.31 -1.54
N PHE A 15 14.45 -13.50 -1.35
CA PHE A 15 13.59 -14.10 -2.37
C PHE A 15 13.47 -13.23 -3.62
N ARG A 16 13.29 -11.91 -3.46
CA ARG A 16 13.29 -10.96 -4.59
C ARG A 16 14.60 -10.97 -5.36
N LYS A 17 15.74 -11.03 -4.67
CA LYS A 17 17.06 -11.14 -5.31
C LYS A 17 17.19 -12.44 -6.10
N LEU A 18 16.80 -13.58 -5.51
CA LEU A 18 16.81 -14.87 -6.20
C LEU A 18 15.89 -14.90 -7.44
N LEU A 19 14.73 -14.26 -7.37
CA LEU A 19 13.83 -14.10 -8.52
C LEU A 19 14.45 -13.21 -9.60
N GLN A 20 15.03 -12.06 -9.24
CA GLN A 20 15.73 -11.19 -10.19
C GLN A 20 16.92 -11.89 -10.84
N GLU A 21 17.69 -12.67 -10.07
CA GLU A 21 18.77 -13.50 -10.60
C GLU A 21 18.26 -14.58 -11.56
N ARG A 22 17.13 -15.23 -11.25
CA ARG A 22 16.52 -16.24 -12.12
C ARG A 22 16.02 -15.63 -13.42
N ILE A 23 15.31 -14.50 -13.35
CA ILE A 23 14.80 -13.75 -14.50
C ILE A 23 15.98 -13.25 -15.36
N GLY A 24 17.03 -12.72 -14.72
CA GLY A 24 18.23 -12.28 -15.41
C GLY A 24 19.00 -13.41 -16.09
N LYS A 25 18.98 -14.63 -15.53
CA LYS A 25 19.55 -15.83 -16.15
C LYS A 25 18.70 -16.35 -17.32
N SER A 26 17.38 -16.29 -17.22
CA SER A 26 16.47 -16.72 -18.29
C SER A 26 16.44 -15.77 -19.48
N ASN A 27 16.71 -14.48 -19.27
CA ASN A 27 16.76 -13.48 -20.33
C ASN A 27 18.00 -12.57 -20.18
N PRO A 28 19.18 -13.06 -20.61
CA PRO A 28 20.43 -12.31 -20.49
C PRO A 28 20.42 -11.10 -21.42
N ARG A 29 21.04 -10.00 -20.97
CA ARG A 29 21.21 -8.83 -21.83
C ARG A 29 22.18 -9.15 -22.98
N ARG A 30 21.80 -8.84 -24.21
CA ARG A 30 22.72 -8.80 -25.35
C ARG A 30 23.73 -7.65 -25.16
N LYS A 31 24.78 -7.66 -25.98
CA LYS A 31 25.73 -6.55 -26.02
C LYS A 31 25.00 -5.25 -26.37
N LEU A 32 25.07 -4.27 -25.48
CA LEU A 32 24.42 -2.98 -25.67
C LEU A 32 25.13 -2.15 -26.73
N THR A 33 24.35 -1.45 -27.54
CA THR A 33 24.88 -0.40 -28.42
C THR A 33 25.31 0.81 -27.59
N ALA A 34 26.12 1.71 -28.18
CA ALA A 34 26.52 2.94 -27.51
C ALA A 34 25.31 3.82 -27.12
N GLU A 35 24.25 3.80 -27.94
CA GLU A 35 23.01 4.53 -27.67
C GLU A 35 22.23 3.92 -26.50
N GLU A 36 22.12 2.59 -26.46
CA GLU A 36 21.48 1.86 -25.35
C GLU A 36 22.23 2.08 -24.04
N GLN A 37 23.56 2.05 -24.08
CA GLN A 37 24.39 2.34 -22.90
C GLN A 37 24.18 3.78 -22.42
N ARG A 38 24.11 4.75 -23.33
CA ARG A 38 23.83 6.15 -23.01
C ARG A 38 22.44 6.32 -22.39
N ARG A 39 21.43 5.67 -22.97
CA ARG A 39 20.05 5.68 -22.46
C ARG A 39 19.97 5.06 -21.07
N LEU A 40 20.58 3.89 -20.88
CA LEU A 40 20.66 3.18 -19.59
C LEU A 40 21.24 4.09 -18.49
N SER A 41 22.42 4.67 -18.72
CA SER A 41 23.05 5.54 -17.73
C SER A 41 22.20 6.77 -17.38
N LYS A 42 21.39 7.28 -18.32
CA LYS A 42 20.49 8.42 -18.06
C LYS A 42 19.26 8.01 -17.27
N LEU A 43 18.66 6.86 -17.59
CA LEU A 43 17.54 6.31 -16.84
C LEU A 43 17.94 5.93 -15.41
N GLU A 44 19.15 5.39 -15.19
CA GLU A 44 19.67 5.10 -13.84
C GLU A 44 19.80 6.37 -12.99
N VAL A 45 20.28 7.47 -13.59
CA VAL A 45 20.34 8.79 -12.91
C VAL A 45 18.94 9.29 -12.56
N ILE A 46 17.98 9.14 -13.47
CA ILE A 46 16.58 9.51 -13.23
C ILE A 46 15.98 8.66 -12.10
N ALA A 47 16.16 7.34 -12.13
CA ALA A 47 15.67 6.42 -11.10
C ALA A 47 16.27 6.77 -9.72
N ALA A 48 17.56 7.08 -9.66
CA ALA A 48 18.21 7.50 -8.42
C ALA A 48 17.61 8.80 -7.86
N LYS A 49 17.33 9.79 -8.71
CA LYS A 49 16.65 11.04 -8.30
C LYS A 49 15.25 10.77 -7.76
N LEU A 50 14.45 10.02 -8.51
CA LEU A 50 13.08 9.69 -8.11
C LEU A 50 13.06 8.91 -6.78
N LYS A 51 13.96 7.94 -6.58
CA LYS A 51 14.10 7.18 -5.31
C LYS A 51 14.50 8.05 -4.13
N ARG A 52 15.23 9.16 -4.36
CA ARG A 52 15.52 10.17 -3.35
C ARG A 52 14.35 11.11 -3.08
N GLY A 53 13.22 10.96 -3.77
CA GLY A 53 12.06 11.84 -3.67
C GLY A 53 12.22 13.15 -4.44
N GLU A 54 13.27 13.28 -5.27
CA GLU A 54 13.48 14.48 -6.08
C GLU A 54 12.49 14.51 -7.25
N ASN A 55 12.00 15.72 -7.57
CA ASN A 55 11.12 15.91 -8.70
C ASN A 55 11.91 15.80 -10.03
N VAL A 56 11.43 14.95 -10.94
CA VAL A 56 11.92 14.86 -12.32
C VAL A 56 10.85 15.41 -13.26
N GLN A 57 11.23 16.38 -14.08
CA GLN A 57 10.34 17.01 -15.05
C GLN A 57 9.86 15.99 -16.09
N ASN A 58 8.58 16.07 -16.48
CA ASN A 58 8.00 15.14 -17.45
C ASN A 58 8.73 15.16 -18.81
N ARG A 59 9.20 16.33 -19.25
CA ARG A 59 10.02 16.46 -20.47
C ARG A 59 11.32 15.63 -20.39
N GLN A 60 11.93 15.52 -19.21
CA GLN A 60 13.13 14.70 -19.02
C GLN A 60 12.81 13.21 -19.14
N LEU A 61 11.67 12.77 -18.60
CA LEU A 61 11.21 11.39 -18.76
C LEU A 61 10.92 11.07 -20.23
N GLN A 62 10.15 11.92 -20.90
CA GLN A 62 9.80 11.79 -22.32
C GLN A 62 11.03 11.78 -23.25
N THR A 63 12.15 12.39 -22.83
CA THR A 63 13.38 12.40 -23.63
C THR A 63 14.12 11.05 -23.60
N TRP A 64 13.99 10.27 -22.52
CA TRP A 64 14.80 9.06 -22.29
C TRP A 64 13.99 7.76 -22.30
N LEU A 65 12.69 7.85 -22.09
CA LEU A 65 11.74 6.76 -22.32
C LEU A 65 11.33 6.75 -23.79
N SER A 66 10.95 5.57 -24.30
CA SER A 66 10.24 5.52 -25.59
C SER A 66 8.83 6.11 -25.45
N ASP A 67 8.17 6.39 -26.57
CA ASP A 67 6.79 6.90 -26.55
C ASP A 67 5.85 5.93 -25.80
N ASP A 68 5.95 4.62 -26.05
CA ASP A 68 5.15 3.60 -25.38
C ASP A 68 5.43 3.53 -23.87
N GLU A 69 6.71 3.56 -23.46
CA GLU A 69 7.08 3.55 -22.03
C GLU A 69 6.62 4.84 -21.34
N TYR A 70 6.69 5.97 -22.02
CA TYR A 70 6.20 7.23 -21.46
C TYR A 70 4.67 7.24 -21.34
N GLU A 71 3.95 6.66 -22.32
CA GLU A 71 2.50 6.48 -22.27
C GLU A 71 2.08 5.61 -21.07
N GLN A 72 2.85 4.55 -20.75
CA GLN A 72 2.59 3.69 -19.59
C GLN A 72 2.56 4.46 -18.26
N VAL A 73 3.34 5.54 -18.12
CA VAL A 73 3.28 6.39 -16.91
C VAL A 73 1.89 7.00 -16.72
N ASP A 74 1.23 7.40 -17.80
CA ASP A 74 -0.10 8.00 -17.73
C ASP A 74 -1.17 6.93 -17.52
N VAL A 75 -1.12 5.82 -18.27
CA VAL A 75 -2.04 4.69 -18.12
C VAL A 75 -2.08 4.18 -16.67
N GLU A 76 -0.92 3.85 -16.11
CA GLU A 76 -0.84 3.37 -14.72
C GLU A 76 -1.25 4.43 -13.70
N TRP A 77 -1.06 5.71 -14.02
CA TRP A 77 -1.57 6.78 -13.17
C TRP A 77 -3.09 6.91 -13.23
N GLN A 78 -3.71 6.70 -14.39
CA GLN A 78 -5.17 6.68 -14.52
C GLN A 78 -5.77 5.50 -13.77
N GLU A 79 -5.20 4.29 -13.91
CA GLU A 79 -5.60 3.12 -13.12
C GLU A 79 -5.54 3.42 -11.61
N GLN A 80 -4.49 4.11 -11.15
CA GLN A 80 -4.38 4.56 -9.76
C GLN A 80 -5.44 5.60 -9.37
N LEU A 81 -5.95 6.40 -10.29
CA LEU A 81 -7.07 7.33 -10.04
C LEU A 81 -8.40 6.58 -9.94
N GLU A 82 -8.62 5.58 -10.80
CA GLU A 82 -9.81 4.72 -10.76
C GLU A 82 -9.88 3.95 -9.43
N ILE A 83 -8.78 3.32 -9.01
CA ILE A 83 -8.69 2.67 -7.68
C ILE A 83 -9.05 3.67 -6.57
N ARG A 84 -8.58 4.93 -6.65
CA ARG A 84 -8.92 5.93 -5.64
C ARG A 84 -10.40 6.31 -5.66
N GLU A 85 -11.03 6.30 -6.82
CA GLU A 85 -12.47 6.57 -6.96
C GLU A 85 -13.28 5.44 -6.34
N GLU A 86 -12.97 4.19 -6.69
CA GLU A 86 -13.61 3.00 -6.11
C GLU A 86 -13.50 2.99 -4.58
N LEU A 87 -12.33 3.35 -4.04
CA LEU A 87 -12.10 3.37 -2.59
C LEU A 87 -12.88 4.47 -1.85
N LYS A 88 -13.49 5.43 -2.55
CA LYS A 88 -14.41 6.37 -1.91
C LYS A 88 -15.68 5.66 -1.45
N ASP A 89 -16.15 4.66 -2.18
CA ASP A 89 -17.35 3.90 -1.81
C ASP A 89 -17.01 2.79 -0.82
N LYS A 90 -16.72 3.21 0.41
CA LYS A 90 -16.41 2.29 1.51
C LYS A 90 -17.65 1.48 1.91
N PRO A 91 -17.53 0.14 2.08
CA PRO A 91 -18.58 -0.72 2.63
C PRO A 91 -19.21 -0.15 3.91
N SER A 92 -20.55 -0.28 4.04
CA SER A 92 -21.32 0.28 5.17
C SER A 92 -20.84 -0.24 6.53
N GLU A 93 -20.49 -1.52 6.60
CA GLU A 93 -20.00 -2.15 7.83
C GLU A 93 -18.68 -1.52 8.30
N LEU A 94 -17.77 -1.21 7.38
CA LEU A 94 -16.52 -0.51 7.70
C LEU A 94 -16.77 0.94 8.15
N LYS A 95 -17.78 1.62 7.58
CA LYS A 95 -18.21 2.96 8.05
C LYS A 95 -18.73 2.86 9.49
N ARG A 96 -19.59 1.88 9.78
CA ARG A 96 -20.14 1.61 11.12
C ARG A 96 -19.05 1.41 12.16
N TYR A 97 -18.07 0.54 11.85
CA TYR A 97 -16.89 0.33 12.71
C TYR A 97 -16.11 1.63 12.95
N GLU A 98 -15.79 2.34 11.86
CA GLU A 98 -14.95 3.54 11.93
C GLU A 98 -15.62 4.65 12.75
N ASP A 99 -16.92 4.82 12.61
CA ASP A 99 -17.67 5.84 13.35
C ASP A 99 -17.77 5.51 14.84
N LYS A 100 -17.97 4.24 15.19
CA LYS A 100 -17.93 3.80 16.59
C LYS A 100 -16.55 4.04 17.23
N LEU A 101 -15.49 3.68 16.51
CA LEU A 101 -14.13 3.92 16.96
C LEU A 101 -13.80 5.41 17.08
N LYS A 102 -14.27 6.25 16.15
CA LYS A 102 -14.13 7.72 16.26
C LYS A 102 -14.81 8.24 17.52
N GLU A 103 -16.00 7.75 17.87
CA GLU A 103 -16.68 8.15 19.10
C GLU A 103 -15.86 7.78 20.33
N ALA A 104 -15.29 6.57 20.38
CA ALA A 104 -14.42 6.13 21.47
C ALA A 104 -13.21 7.08 21.64
N ILE A 105 -12.53 7.41 20.53
CA ILE A 105 -11.40 8.36 20.52
C ILE A 105 -11.84 9.74 21.04
N MET A 106 -13.01 10.23 20.63
CA MET A 106 -13.53 11.52 21.11
C MET A 106 -13.80 11.49 22.62
N MET A 107 -14.37 10.40 23.14
CA MET A 107 -14.62 10.26 24.59
C MET A 107 -13.31 10.25 25.38
N ARG A 108 -12.28 9.54 24.91
CA ARG A 108 -10.95 9.54 25.53
C ARG A 108 -10.33 10.94 25.55
N ASN A 109 -10.29 11.62 24.40
CA ASN A 109 -9.73 12.98 24.29
C ASN A 109 -10.44 13.97 25.22
N ARG A 110 -11.77 13.82 25.36
CA ARG A 110 -12.58 14.65 26.26
C ARG A 110 -12.28 14.31 27.73
N SER A 111 -12.13 13.02 28.06
CA SER A 111 -11.74 12.56 29.40
C SER A 111 -10.40 13.17 29.82
N ASP A 112 -9.37 13.08 28.97
CA ASP A 112 -8.05 13.67 29.22
C ASP A 112 -8.15 15.18 29.52
N THR A 113 -9.03 15.88 28.81
CA THR A 113 -9.28 17.30 29.05
C THR A 113 -9.88 17.55 30.44
N TYR A 114 -10.77 16.69 30.93
CA TYR A 114 -11.32 16.79 32.27
C TYR A 114 -10.31 16.37 33.36
N HIS A 115 -9.50 15.34 33.11
CA HIS A 115 -8.39 14.94 33.99
C HIS A 115 -7.42 16.10 34.21
N ARG A 116 -6.98 16.79 33.13
CA ARG A 116 -6.12 17.98 33.22
C ARG A 116 -6.75 19.14 34.02
N LYS A 117 -8.08 19.21 34.06
CA LYS A 117 -8.84 20.22 34.83
C LYS A 117 -9.18 19.77 36.25
N GLY A 118 -8.70 18.60 36.71
CA GLY A 118 -8.98 18.05 38.03
C GLY A 118 -10.40 17.51 38.23
N LYS A 119 -11.22 17.44 37.17
CA LYS A 119 -12.62 17.01 37.22
C LYS A 119 -12.75 15.49 37.10
N LYS A 120 -12.28 14.77 38.13
CA LYS A 120 -12.14 13.30 38.12
C LYS A 120 -13.44 12.56 37.80
N ALA A 121 -14.55 12.87 38.47
CA ALA A 121 -15.81 12.15 38.27
C ALA A 121 -16.34 12.23 36.82
N ALA A 122 -16.23 13.40 36.19
CA ALA A 122 -16.62 13.58 34.79
C ALA A 122 -15.68 12.83 33.83
N ALA A 123 -14.39 12.79 34.14
CA ALA A 123 -13.40 12.05 33.37
C ALA A 123 -13.65 10.53 33.44
N TYR A 124 -13.84 9.96 34.63
CA TYR A 124 -14.19 8.55 34.79
C TYR A 124 -15.45 8.14 34.03
N LYS A 125 -16.50 8.97 34.04
CA LYS A 125 -17.71 8.69 33.26
C LYS A 125 -17.43 8.59 31.75
N LEU A 126 -16.53 9.43 31.25
CA LEU A 126 -16.12 9.42 29.84
C LEU A 126 -15.18 8.27 29.52
N ASP A 127 -14.29 7.89 30.45
CA ASP A 127 -13.43 6.71 30.33
C ASP A 127 -14.28 5.43 30.23
N ASN A 128 -15.25 5.23 31.12
CA ASN A 128 -16.16 4.08 31.05
C ASN A 128 -16.94 4.05 29.73
N LYS A 129 -17.37 5.22 29.23
CA LYS A 129 -18.02 5.30 27.92
C LYS A 129 -17.06 4.95 26.79
N CYS A 130 -15.80 5.39 26.86
CA CYS A 130 -14.77 5.01 25.90
C CYS A 130 -14.56 3.49 25.89
N GLU A 131 -14.50 2.85 27.05
CA GLU A 131 -14.31 1.40 27.18
C GLU A 131 -15.47 0.64 26.53
N SER A 132 -16.71 0.98 26.86
CA SER A 132 -17.90 0.37 26.23
C SER A 132 -17.91 0.58 24.70
N LEU A 133 -17.54 1.76 24.20
CA LEU A 133 -17.46 2.00 22.75
C LEU A 133 -16.33 1.20 22.08
N CYS A 134 -15.25 0.88 22.79
CA CYS A 134 -14.20 0.02 22.27
C CYS A 134 -14.66 -1.44 22.21
N GLU A 135 -15.43 -1.92 23.18
CA GLU A 135 -16.05 -3.24 23.16
C GLU A 135 -17.01 -3.36 21.98
N ASP A 136 -17.93 -2.40 21.81
CA ASP A 136 -18.82 -2.32 20.63
C ASP A 136 -18.02 -2.34 19.32
N SER A 137 -16.90 -1.60 19.27
CA SER A 137 -16.05 -1.56 18.07
C SER A 137 -15.41 -2.92 17.79
N LEU A 138 -14.96 -3.63 18.83
CA LEU A 138 -14.36 -4.94 18.69
C LEU A 138 -15.38 -5.98 18.21
N GLU A 139 -16.62 -5.92 18.70
CA GLU A 139 -17.72 -6.77 18.25
C GLU A 139 -18.00 -6.55 16.75
N ILE A 140 -18.21 -5.30 16.33
CA ILE A 140 -18.41 -4.96 14.91
C ILE A 140 -17.24 -5.47 14.05
N LEU A 141 -16.00 -5.34 14.55
CA LEU A 141 -14.83 -5.81 13.83
C LEU A 141 -14.83 -7.33 13.63
N GLN A 142 -15.24 -8.09 14.64
CA GLN A 142 -15.37 -9.55 14.56
C GLN A 142 -16.51 -9.94 13.60
N GLU A 143 -17.65 -9.25 13.65
CA GLU A 143 -18.76 -9.45 12.70
C GLU A 143 -18.31 -9.24 11.25
N ILE A 144 -17.56 -8.17 10.97
CA ILE A 144 -17.04 -7.84 9.64
C ILE A 144 -16.19 -8.98 9.09
N VAL A 145 -15.22 -9.47 9.87
CA VAL A 145 -14.30 -10.52 9.42
C VAL A 145 -14.99 -11.88 9.31
N ALA A 146 -15.92 -12.17 10.21
CA ALA A 146 -16.71 -13.40 10.16
C ALA A 146 -17.63 -13.43 8.93
N ALA A 147 -18.22 -12.29 8.54
CA ALA A 147 -19.06 -12.17 7.37
C ALA A 147 -18.26 -12.16 6.07
N ASP A 148 -17.15 -11.41 6.02
CA ASP A 148 -16.29 -11.30 4.85
C ASP A 148 -14.82 -11.06 5.26
N ALA A 149 -14.04 -12.13 5.22
CA ALA A 149 -12.61 -12.09 5.51
C ALA A 149 -11.82 -11.21 4.52
N SER A 150 -12.33 -10.96 3.32
CA SER A 150 -11.68 -10.07 2.34
C SER A 150 -11.63 -8.62 2.82
N LEU A 151 -12.55 -8.20 3.70
CA LEU A 151 -12.56 -6.84 4.24
C LEU A 151 -11.35 -6.55 5.15
N GLN A 152 -10.60 -7.57 5.55
CA GLN A 152 -9.34 -7.43 6.26
C GLN A 152 -8.32 -6.53 5.53
N ILE A 153 -8.38 -6.43 4.19
CA ILE A 153 -7.45 -5.55 3.45
C ILE A 153 -7.63 -4.07 3.81
N TRP A 154 -8.82 -3.69 4.30
CA TRP A 154 -9.15 -2.32 4.67
C TRP A 154 -8.55 -1.89 6.00
N PHE A 155 -7.98 -2.80 6.79
CA PHE A 155 -7.38 -2.50 8.08
C PHE A 155 -5.87 -2.33 8.00
N ASP A 156 -5.30 -1.62 8.97
CA ASP A 156 -3.89 -1.26 9.01
C ASP A 156 -2.96 -2.35 9.55
N ARG A 157 -3.52 -3.50 9.93
CA ARG A 157 -2.81 -4.67 10.45
C ARG A 157 -3.60 -5.93 10.17
N ASN A 158 -2.96 -7.07 10.38
CA ASN A 158 -3.65 -8.36 10.29
C ASN A 158 -4.66 -8.48 11.42
N LEU A 159 -5.87 -8.94 11.11
CA LEU A 159 -6.89 -9.23 12.10
C LEU A 159 -6.68 -10.68 12.54
N ASP A 160 -6.31 -10.83 13.80
CA ASP A 160 -6.18 -12.11 14.49
C ASP A 160 -7.01 -11.99 15.76
N PHE A 161 -7.81 -13.00 16.07
CA PHE A 161 -8.64 -13.05 17.29
C PHE A 161 -8.33 -14.30 18.13
N GLY A 162 -7.23 -15.00 17.83
CA GLY A 162 -6.75 -16.12 18.63
C GLY A 162 -6.22 -15.70 20.00
N HIS A 163 -5.89 -16.69 20.84
CA HIS A 163 -5.48 -16.47 22.24
C HIS A 163 -4.16 -15.71 22.43
N SER A 164 -3.40 -15.48 21.36
CA SER A 164 -2.18 -14.65 21.36
C SER A 164 -2.35 -13.34 20.59
N SER A 165 -3.59 -12.93 20.31
CA SER A 165 -3.84 -11.71 19.56
C SER A 165 -3.42 -10.45 20.32
N LEU A 166 -2.90 -9.48 19.57
CA LEU A 166 -2.65 -8.12 20.05
C LEU A 166 -3.91 -7.22 19.94
N ILE A 167 -4.99 -7.72 19.35
CA ILE A 167 -6.25 -6.98 19.17
C ILE A 167 -7.18 -7.31 20.34
N ASP A 168 -7.56 -6.28 21.08
CA ASP A 168 -8.53 -6.33 22.17
C ASP A 168 -9.36 -5.03 22.19
N ALA A 169 -10.23 -4.88 23.20
CA ALA A 169 -11.06 -3.70 23.40
C ALA A 169 -10.27 -2.49 23.94
N SER A 170 -8.94 -2.49 23.88
CA SER A 170 -8.13 -1.32 24.21
C SER A 170 -8.05 -0.39 22.99
N LEU A 171 -8.23 0.91 23.21
CA LEU A 171 -8.31 1.91 22.14
C LEU A 171 -7.10 1.90 21.19
N GLY A 172 -5.89 1.68 21.70
CA GLY A 172 -4.64 1.63 20.91
C GLY A 172 -4.43 0.30 20.17
N ASN A 173 -5.08 -0.77 20.61
CA ASN A 173 -4.96 -2.09 20.02
C ASN A 173 -5.97 -2.32 18.89
N LEU A 174 -7.08 -1.58 18.90
CA LEU A 174 -8.06 -1.60 17.83
C LEU A 174 -7.44 -1.16 16.49
N PRO A 175 -7.60 -1.94 15.41
CA PRO A 175 -7.03 -1.60 14.11
C PRO A 175 -7.65 -0.32 13.54
N ARG A 176 -6.91 0.38 12.69
CA ARG A 176 -7.42 1.56 11.98
C ARG A 176 -7.69 1.18 10.53
N LEU A 177 -8.66 1.81 9.89
CA LEU A 177 -8.80 1.66 8.44
C LEU A 177 -7.59 2.29 7.74
N VAL A 178 -7.15 1.69 6.63
CA VAL A 178 -6.01 2.19 5.82
C VAL A 178 -6.27 3.59 5.27
N THR A 179 -7.54 3.93 5.06
CA THR A 179 -8.03 5.26 4.64
C THR A 179 -8.09 6.28 5.78
N SER A 180 -7.93 5.86 7.04
CA SER A 180 -7.94 6.74 8.21
C SER A 180 -6.73 7.69 8.23
N ARG A 181 -6.94 8.88 8.83
CA ARG A 181 -5.90 9.87 9.13
C ARG A 181 -5.33 9.76 10.56
N SER A 182 -5.75 8.76 11.33
CA SER A 182 -5.27 8.52 12.70
C SER A 182 -3.76 8.34 12.75
N ILE A 183 -3.11 8.91 13.78
CA ILE A 183 -1.69 8.71 14.05
C ILE A 183 -1.37 7.28 14.55
N GLU A 184 -2.34 6.63 15.20
CA GLU A 184 -2.26 5.23 15.65
C GLU A 184 -2.31 4.20 14.50
N LYS A 185 -2.36 4.68 13.24
CA LYS A 185 -2.41 3.82 12.07
C LYS A 185 -1.01 3.26 11.76
N LEU A 186 -0.90 1.94 11.68
CA LEU A 186 0.39 1.24 11.50
C LEU A 186 0.86 1.13 10.05
N ARG A 187 -0.06 1.10 9.08
CA ARG A 187 0.28 1.04 7.65
C ARG A 187 -0.64 1.91 6.81
N ASN A 188 -0.12 2.34 5.66
CA ASN A 188 -0.92 2.97 4.63
C ASN A 188 -1.58 1.93 3.74
N ASP A 189 -2.53 2.38 2.93
CA ASP A 189 -3.19 1.53 1.94
C ASP A 189 -2.17 1.08 0.90
N SER A 190 -1.88 -0.22 0.87
CA SER A 190 -0.93 -0.81 -0.07
C SER A 190 -1.41 -0.78 -1.51
N ARG A 191 -2.72 -0.56 -1.75
CA ARG A 191 -3.29 -0.42 -3.09
C ARG A 191 -2.95 0.93 -3.73
N LEU A 192 -2.66 1.93 -2.90
CA LEU A 192 -2.43 3.31 -3.33
C LEU A 192 -0.94 3.58 -3.54
N VAL A 193 -0.61 3.96 -4.76
CA VAL A 193 0.75 4.26 -5.21
C VAL A 193 0.83 5.76 -5.51
N LYS A 194 1.96 6.41 -5.18
CA LYS A 194 2.16 7.83 -5.51
C LYS A 194 2.60 7.95 -6.97
N LYS A 195 2.36 9.13 -7.57
CA LYS A 195 2.78 9.37 -8.96
C LYS A 195 4.29 9.21 -9.15
N ILE A 196 5.09 9.51 -8.13
CA ILE A 196 6.54 9.30 -8.16
C ILE A 196 6.90 7.80 -8.21
N ASP A 197 6.15 6.95 -7.50
CA ASP A 197 6.39 5.51 -7.46
C ASP A 197 6.00 4.85 -8.81
N VAL A 198 4.92 5.32 -9.44
CA VAL A 198 4.57 4.94 -10.83
C VAL A 198 5.71 5.28 -11.79
N LYS A 199 6.23 6.51 -11.72
CA LYS A 199 7.39 6.93 -12.52
C LYS A 199 8.63 6.06 -12.25
N ILE A 200 8.90 5.70 -10.99
CA ILE A 200 10.02 4.80 -10.64
C ILE A 200 9.81 3.45 -11.30
N SER A 201 8.63 2.85 -11.17
CA SER A 201 8.33 1.52 -11.72
C SER A 201 8.51 1.46 -13.23
N VAL A 202 8.01 2.46 -13.97
CA VAL A 202 8.17 2.53 -15.43
C VAL A 202 9.64 2.67 -15.80
N VAL A 203 10.39 3.58 -15.13
CA VAL A 203 11.82 3.78 -15.41
C VAL A 203 12.63 2.52 -15.09
N GLU A 204 12.33 1.82 -14.00
CA GLU A 204 12.99 0.56 -13.66
C GLU A 204 12.70 -0.54 -14.69
N ARG A 205 11.45 -0.68 -15.15
CA ARG A 205 11.11 -1.61 -16.24
C ARG A 205 11.82 -1.25 -17.54
N ALA A 206 11.91 0.04 -17.89
CA ALA A 206 12.66 0.48 -19.06
C ALA A 206 14.15 0.11 -18.94
N ILE A 207 14.77 0.34 -17.78
CA ILE A 207 16.15 -0.08 -17.47
C ILE A 207 16.31 -1.60 -17.64
N ASP A 208 15.37 -2.37 -17.10
CA ASP A 208 15.41 -3.83 -17.20
C ASP A 208 15.23 -4.29 -18.65
N ASN A 209 14.37 -3.67 -19.45
CA ASN A 209 14.14 -4.11 -20.82
C ASN A 209 15.30 -3.76 -21.79
N ILE A 210 16.15 -2.77 -21.47
CA ILE A 210 17.29 -2.41 -22.33
C ILE A 210 18.23 -3.60 -22.55
N GLY A 211 18.44 -3.93 -23.83
CA GLY A 211 19.28 -5.03 -24.27
C GLY A 211 18.70 -6.41 -24.03
N ARG A 212 17.41 -6.54 -23.72
CA ARG A 212 16.72 -7.82 -23.69
C ARG A 212 15.82 -7.91 -24.90
N ASP A 213 15.81 -9.06 -25.58
CA ASP A 213 14.96 -9.30 -26.76
C ASP A 213 13.51 -9.64 -26.33
N THR A 214 13.05 -9.05 -25.22
CA THR A 214 11.64 -9.06 -24.89
C THR A 214 10.93 -8.16 -25.90
N VAL A 215 10.10 -8.77 -26.75
CA VAL A 215 8.97 -8.07 -27.35
C VAL A 215 8.25 -7.40 -26.18
N VAL A 216 8.29 -6.06 -26.13
CA VAL A 216 7.44 -5.28 -25.23
C VAL A 216 6.03 -5.73 -25.57
N PRO A 217 5.25 -6.28 -24.62
CA PRO A 217 3.90 -6.67 -24.93
C PRO A 217 3.18 -5.41 -25.40
N SER A 218 2.81 -5.37 -26.68
CA SER A 218 2.15 -4.19 -27.24
C SER A 218 0.75 -4.09 -26.62
N LYS A 219 0.06 -2.98 -26.82
CA LYS A 219 -1.30 -2.70 -26.30
C LYS A 219 -2.33 -3.86 -26.44
N GLY A 220 -2.08 -4.84 -27.30
CA GLY A 220 -2.90 -6.06 -27.46
C GLY A 220 -2.57 -7.24 -26.53
N ASP A 221 -1.40 -7.27 -25.89
CA ASP A 221 -0.93 -8.43 -25.10
C ASP A 221 -1.41 -8.40 -23.63
N SER A 222 -1.80 -7.23 -23.11
CA SER A 222 -2.54 -7.14 -21.84
C SER A 222 -3.88 -7.88 -21.94
N PHE A 223 -4.53 -7.81 -23.11
CA PHE A 223 -5.78 -8.52 -23.41
C PHE A 223 -5.58 -10.04 -23.47
N MET A 224 -4.40 -10.51 -23.86
CA MET A 224 -4.07 -11.94 -23.87
C MET A 224 -3.87 -12.47 -22.44
N LEU A 225 -3.21 -11.71 -21.56
CA LEU A 225 -3.07 -12.08 -20.15
C LEU A 225 -4.42 -12.14 -19.42
N GLU A 226 -5.33 -11.21 -19.73
CA GLU A 226 -6.69 -11.20 -19.18
C GLU A 226 -7.51 -12.40 -19.68
N LYS A 227 -7.31 -12.83 -20.94
CA LYS A 227 -7.93 -14.02 -21.50
C LYS A 227 -7.34 -15.34 -20.94
N PHE A 228 -6.06 -15.35 -20.59
CA PHE A 228 -5.42 -16.51 -19.93
C PHE A 228 -5.82 -16.64 -18.45
N LEU A 229 -6.09 -15.54 -17.75
CA LEU A 229 -6.53 -15.55 -16.35
C LEU A 229 -8.03 -15.81 -16.19
N ASN A 230 -8.83 -15.52 -17.22
CA ASN A 230 -10.28 -15.75 -17.23
C ASN A 230 -10.70 -17.01 -18.03
N ALA A 231 -9.75 -17.87 -18.39
CA ALA A 231 -10.02 -19.15 -19.03
C ALA A 231 -9.72 -20.30 -18.05
N ASP A 232 -10.57 -20.43 -17.04
CA ASP A 232 -10.80 -21.70 -16.37
C ASP A 232 -12.31 -22.02 -16.49
N ASP A 233 -12.62 -23.11 -17.19
CA ASP A 233 -13.85 -23.89 -17.00
C ASP A 233 -13.83 -24.55 -15.60
#